data_AF-A0AA51DPJ6-F1
#
_entry.id   AF-A0AA51DPJ6-F1
#
_cell.length_a   1.000
_cell.length_b   1.000
_cell.length_c   1.000
_cell.angle_alpha   90.00
_cell.angle_beta   90.00
_cell.angle_gamma   90.00
#
_symmetry.space_group_name_H-M   'P 1'
#
loop_
_entity.id
_entity.type
_entity.pdbx_description
1 polymer ?
#
loop_
_entity_poly.entity_id
_entity_poly.type
_entity_poly.pdbx_seq_one_letter_code
_entity_poly.pdbx_strand_id
1 'polypeptide(L)'
;MDIILSFILKVVASVGGAGAIIIALSTFIAKVWADLFMRKKTTEYDKQIEFYKKSLELEIERYKSLSEQITYKNKKIFDTEYNVLFQELAPKLEDVKQKSIEYLKCVQPDQDIILYKNAINALDDYNYNLLRRALFIDERIYDLLKEYYILCREYINSIKKIRENIFKMNLDKDMYNIYLLKDENHNEIVKKALNYLSEAQEVIIKGTREYVKSMASM
;
A
#
# COMPACT_ATOMS: atom_id res chain seq x y z
N MET A 1 -50.66 -48.72 29.69
CA MET A 1 -49.44 -49.54 29.53
C MET A 1 -49.61 -50.94 30.14
N ASP A 2 -50.44 -51.07 31.17
CA ASP A 2 -50.59 -52.29 31.97
C ASP A 2 -51.27 -53.46 31.24
N ILE A 3 -52.19 -53.19 30.31
CA ILE A 3 -52.93 -54.24 29.58
C ILE A 3 -52.00 -55.00 28.62
N ILE A 4 -51.12 -54.30 27.88
CA ILE A 4 -50.19 -54.91 26.92
C ILE A 4 -49.13 -55.73 27.65
N LEU A 5 -48.59 -55.20 28.76
CA LEU A 5 -47.60 -55.90 29.58
C LEU A 5 -48.20 -57.17 30.22
N SER A 6 -49.46 -57.10 30.70
CA SER A 6 -50.16 -58.24 31.29
C SER A 6 -50.49 -59.36 30.29
N PHE A 7 -50.72 -59.01 29.02
CA PHE A 7 -51.01 -59.98 27.95
C PHE A 7 -49.74 -60.75 27.56
N ILE A 8 -48.61 -60.04 27.44
CA ILE A 8 -47.28 -60.64 27.16
C ILE A 8 -46.86 -61.60 28.29
N LEU A 9 -47.06 -61.20 29.55
CA LEU A 9 -46.76 -62.03 30.73
C LEU A 9 -47.58 -63.34 30.78
N LYS A 10 -48.86 -63.31 30.36
CA LYS A 10 -49.73 -64.50 30.32
C LYS A 10 -49.35 -65.47 29.19
N VAL A 11 -48.96 -64.97 28.02
CA VAL A 11 -48.48 -65.80 26.90
C VAL A 11 -47.16 -66.47 27.27
N VAL A 12 -46.23 -65.75 27.90
CA VAL A 12 -44.93 -66.25 28.34
C VAL A 12 -45.02 -67.29 29.47
N ALA A 13 -45.94 -67.10 30.43
CA ALA A 13 -46.16 -68.04 31.52
C ALA A 13 -46.82 -69.37 31.08
N SER A 14 -47.64 -69.36 30.01
CA SER A 14 -48.33 -70.56 29.51
C SER A 14 -47.44 -71.49 28.68
N VAL A 15 -46.26 -71.02 28.24
CA VAL A 15 -45.31 -71.77 27.41
C VAL A 15 -43.94 -71.70 28.06
N GLY A 16 -43.80 -72.32 29.23
CA GLY A 16 -42.65 -72.22 30.16
C GLY A 16 -41.25 -72.58 29.63
N GLY A 17 -41.08 -72.83 28.33
CA GLY A 17 -39.78 -72.95 27.65
C GLY A 17 -39.74 -72.26 26.29
N ALA A 18 -40.82 -72.34 25.50
CA ALA A 18 -40.85 -71.74 24.15
C ALA A 18 -41.06 -70.21 24.15
N GLY A 19 -41.71 -69.63 25.17
CA GLY A 19 -41.83 -68.17 25.30
C GLY A 19 -40.47 -67.49 25.53
N ALA A 20 -39.60 -68.10 26.33
CA ALA A 20 -38.23 -67.64 26.55
C ALA A 20 -37.38 -67.75 25.27
N ILE A 21 -37.58 -68.80 24.46
CA ILE A 21 -36.90 -68.99 23.17
C ILE A 21 -37.33 -67.91 22.16
N ILE A 22 -38.62 -67.58 22.07
CA ILE A 22 -39.12 -66.54 21.16
C ILE A 22 -38.58 -65.16 21.57
N ILE A 23 -38.58 -64.84 22.87
CA ILE A 23 -38.02 -63.58 23.36
C ILE A 23 -36.51 -63.52 23.12
N ALA A 24 -35.78 -64.61 23.38
CA ALA A 24 -34.34 -64.69 23.14
C ALA A 24 -34.00 -64.54 21.65
N LEU A 25 -34.73 -65.20 20.75
CA LEU A 25 -34.57 -65.07 19.30
C LEU A 25 -34.91 -63.66 18.81
N SER A 26 -36.00 -63.07 19.31
CA SER A 26 -36.40 -61.70 18.94
C SER A 26 -35.36 -60.67 19.41
N THR A 27 -34.81 -60.86 20.61
CA THR A 27 -33.75 -59.99 21.16
C THR A 27 -32.44 -60.17 20.39
N PHE A 28 -32.12 -61.40 19.98
CA PHE A 28 -30.94 -61.70 19.17
C PHE A 28 -31.03 -61.05 17.78
N ILE A 29 -32.17 -61.19 17.11
CA ILE A 29 -32.42 -60.56 15.81
C ILE A 29 -32.39 -59.03 15.96
N ALA A 30 -33.05 -58.46 16.96
CA ALA A 30 -33.02 -57.02 17.22
C ALA A 30 -31.59 -56.50 17.48
N LYS A 31 -30.76 -57.24 18.24
CA LYS A 31 -29.34 -56.91 18.44
C LYS A 31 -28.53 -56.97 17.15
N VAL A 32 -28.68 -58.03 16.35
CA VAL A 32 -27.96 -58.18 15.07
C VAL A 32 -28.33 -57.07 14.09
N TRP A 33 -29.62 -56.72 13.99
CA TRP A 33 -30.08 -55.62 13.15
C TRP A 33 -29.66 -54.24 13.67
N ALA A 34 -29.69 -54.03 14.99
CA ALA A 34 -29.18 -52.80 15.60
C ALA A 34 -27.68 -52.64 15.39
N ASP A 35 -26.88 -53.70 15.55
CA ASP A 35 -25.44 -53.68 15.30
C ASP A 35 -25.13 -53.44 13.83
N LEU A 36 -25.87 -54.07 12.89
CA LEU A 36 -25.73 -53.82 11.46
C LEU A 36 -26.10 -52.37 11.09
N PHE A 37 -27.20 -51.86 11.64
CA PHE A 37 -27.65 -50.49 11.40
C PHE A 37 -26.66 -49.46 11.97
N MET A 38 -26.20 -49.67 13.21
CA MET A 38 -25.20 -48.82 13.85
C MET A 38 -23.88 -48.86 13.09
N ARG A 39 -23.40 -50.03 12.66
CA ARG A 39 -22.21 -50.15 11.80
C ARG A 39 -22.38 -49.40 10.48
N LYS A 40 -23.53 -49.52 9.83
CA LYS A 40 -23.81 -48.79 8.59
C LYS A 40 -23.80 -47.28 8.81
N LYS A 41 -24.37 -46.81 9.92
CA LYS A 41 -24.40 -45.38 10.29
C LYS A 41 -23.03 -44.86 10.68
N THR A 42 -22.23 -45.60 11.46
CA THR A 42 -20.85 -45.19 11.78
C THR A 42 -20.01 -45.08 10.51
N THR A 43 -20.08 -46.07 9.60
CA THR A 43 -19.37 -45.99 8.32
C THR A 43 -19.83 -44.81 7.46
N GLU A 44 -21.12 -44.46 7.47
CA GLU A 44 -21.65 -43.30 6.77
C GLU A 44 -21.13 -41.98 7.37
N TYR A 45 -21.10 -41.87 8.69
CA TYR A 45 -20.54 -40.71 9.38
C TYR A 45 -19.03 -40.58 9.20
N ASP A 46 -18.28 -41.69 9.26
CA ASP A 46 -16.83 -41.69 9.02
C ASP A 46 -16.51 -41.17 7.62
N LYS A 47 -17.26 -41.60 6.60
CA LYS A 47 -17.14 -41.09 5.22
C LYS A 47 -17.46 -39.61 5.12
N GLN A 48 -18.50 -39.13 5.81
CA GLN A 48 -18.82 -37.70 5.83
C GLN A 48 -17.72 -36.89 6.52
N ILE A 49 -17.18 -37.38 7.63
CA ILE A 49 -16.07 -36.73 8.35
C ILE A 49 -14.84 -36.64 7.45
N GLU A 50 -14.49 -37.73 6.78
CA GLU A 50 -13.34 -37.76 5.85
C GLU A 50 -13.56 -36.81 4.67
N PHE A 51 -14.77 -36.78 4.11
CA PHE A 51 -15.14 -35.83 3.07
C PHE A 51 -15.01 -34.38 3.52
N TYR A 52 -15.54 -34.04 4.71
CA TYR A 52 -15.43 -32.69 5.26
C TYR A 52 -13.98 -32.31 5.58
N LYS A 53 -13.18 -33.22 6.14
CA LYS A 53 -11.76 -32.99 6.37
C LYS A 53 -11.03 -32.67 5.07
N LYS A 54 -11.23 -33.48 4.03
CA LYS A 54 -10.64 -33.26 2.71
C LYS A 54 -11.11 -31.95 2.07
N SER A 55 -12.40 -31.62 2.21
CA SER A 55 -12.95 -30.34 1.74
C SER A 55 -12.31 -29.15 2.45
N LEU A 56 -12.15 -29.22 3.77
CA LEU A 56 -11.51 -28.18 4.58
C LEU A 56 -10.01 -28.03 4.23
N GLU A 57 -9.30 -29.14 4.04
CA GLU A 57 -7.89 -29.11 3.61
C GLU A 57 -7.73 -28.40 2.26
N LEU A 58 -8.58 -28.73 1.28
CA LEU A 58 -8.58 -28.05 -0.01
C LEU A 58 -8.89 -26.56 0.11
N GLU A 59 -9.80 -26.18 1.01
CA GLU A 59 -10.15 -24.78 1.24
C GLU A 59 -9.00 -24.01 1.92
N ILE A 60 -8.35 -24.62 2.91
CA ILE A 60 -7.16 -24.07 3.57
C ILE A 60 -6.04 -23.87 2.54
N GLU A 61 -5.79 -24.84 1.67
CA GLU A 61 -4.78 -24.74 0.62
C GLU A 61 -5.11 -23.63 -0.38
N ARG A 62 -6.38 -23.48 -0.76
CA ARG A 62 -6.84 -22.34 -1.57
C ARG A 62 -6.59 -21.01 -0.89
N TYR A 63 -6.97 -20.86 0.38
CA TYR A 63 -6.72 -19.60 1.12
C TYR A 63 -5.23 -19.30 1.28
N LYS A 64 -4.39 -20.32 1.53
CA LYS A 64 -2.93 -20.17 1.58
C LYS A 64 -2.39 -19.67 0.25
N SER A 65 -2.76 -20.34 -0.86
CA SER A 65 -2.31 -19.95 -2.19
C SER A 65 -2.75 -18.53 -2.58
N LEU A 66 -3.99 -18.15 -2.22
CA LEU A 66 -4.50 -16.80 -2.45
C LEU A 66 -3.75 -15.77 -1.60
N SER A 67 -3.52 -16.08 -0.33
CA SER A 67 -2.75 -15.23 0.58
C SER A 67 -1.33 -15.02 0.07
N GLU A 68 -0.66 -16.07 -0.39
CA GLU A 68 0.69 -15.98 -0.98
C GLU A 68 0.71 -15.09 -2.23
N GLN A 69 -0.27 -15.24 -3.12
CA GLN A 69 -0.40 -14.40 -4.32
C GLN A 69 -0.60 -12.93 -3.98
N ILE A 70 -1.47 -12.63 -2.99
CA ILE A 70 -1.71 -11.26 -2.52
C ILE A 70 -0.42 -10.67 -1.93
N THR A 71 0.26 -11.41 -1.04
CA THR A 71 1.53 -10.98 -0.44
C THR A 71 2.59 -10.72 -1.51
N TYR A 72 2.73 -11.62 -2.49
CA TYR A 72 3.68 -11.44 -3.58
C TYR A 72 3.37 -10.20 -4.43
N LYS A 73 2.11 -9.99 -4.79
CA LYS A 73 1.66 -8.82 -5.56
C LYS A 73 1.94 -7.53 -4.79
N ASN A 74 1.57 -7.47 -3.51
CA ASN A 74 1.79 -6.30 -2.65
C ASN A 74 3.27 -5.98 -2.50
N LYS A 75 4.11 -7.00 -2.28
CA LYS A 75 5.56 -6.83 -2.24
C LYS A 75 6.11 -6.25 -3.54
N LYS A 76 5.65 -6.76 -4.69
CA LYS A 76 6.12 -6.27 -6.00
C LYS A 76 5.70 -4.82 -6.27
N ILE A 77 4.48 -4.44 -5.87
CA ILE A 77 4.00 -3.05 -5.93
C ILE A 77 4.87 -2.17 -5.04
N PHE A 78 5.03 -2.54 -3.77
CA PHE A 78 5.87 -1.83 -2.81
C PHE A 78 7.30 -1.63 -3.33
N ASP A 79 7.95 -2.70 -3.80
CA ASP A 79 9.31 -2.63 -4.34
C ASP A 79 9.37 -1.69 -5.55
N THR A 80 8.36 -1.70 -6.41
CA THR A 80 8.29 -0.81 -7.58
C THR A 80 8.16 0.64 -7.16
N GLU A 81 7.21 0.96 -6.30
CA GLU A 81 6.95 2.33 -5.84
C GLU A 81 8.11 2.88 -5.01
N TYR A 82 8.69 2.06 -4.14
CA TYR A 82 9.86 2.42 -3.35
C TYR A 82 11.05 2.77 -4.26
N ASN A 83 11.32 1.94 -5.27
CA ASN A 83 12.39 2.21 -6.23
C ASN A 83 12.13 3.50 -7.01
N VAL A 84 10.89 3.73 -7.47
CA VAL A 84 10.49 4.95 -8.16
C VAL A 84 10.72 6.19 -7.29
N LEU A 85 10.20 6.20 -6.07
CA LEU A 85 10.24 7.37 -5.19
C LEU A 85 11.65 7.66 -4.67
N PHE A 86 12.35 6.65 -4.12
CA PHE A 86 13.61 6.88 -3.41
C PHE A 86 14.84 6.78 -4.30
N GLN A 87 14.88 5.85 -5.25
CA GLN A 87 16.08 5.70 -6.07
C GLN A 87 16.11 6.66 -7.25
N GLU A 88 14.94 7.11 -7.72
CA GLU A 88 14.86 7.85 -8.97
C GLU A 88 14.36 9.28 -8.83
N LEU A 89 13.28 9.50 -8.06
CA LEU A 89 12.74 10.85 -7.89
C LEU A 89 13.43 11.63 -6.77
N ALA A 90 13.79 11.01 -5.65
CA ALA A 90 14.43 11.71 -4.54
C ALA A 90 15.78 12.37 -4.90
N PRO A 91 16.70 11.72 -5.66
CA PRO A 91 17.93 12.38 -6.08
C PRO A 91 17.67 13.57 -7.01
N LYS A 92 16.66 13.48 -7.88
CA LYS A 92 16.27 14.57 -8.79
C LYS A 92 15.64 15.73 -8.03
N LEU A 93 14.83 15.43 -7.01
CA LEU A 93 14.27 16.44 -6.11
C LEU A 93 15.37 17.23 -5.41
N GLU A 94 16.40 16.54 -4.90
CA GLU A 94 17.55 17.18 -4.26
C GLU A 94 18.37 17.99 -5.27
N ASP A 95 18.57 17.49 -6.49
CA ASP A 95 19.27 18.22 -7.55
C ASP A 95 18.54 19.51 -7.95
N VAL A 96 17.20 19.45 -8.09
CA VAL A 96 16.35 20.63 -8.34
C VAL A 96 16.51 21.63 -7.21
N LYS A 97 16.40 21.18 -5.95
CA LYS A 97 16.56 22.06 -4.79
C LYS A 97 17.91 22.76 -4.82
N GLN A 98 18.99 21.99 -4.94
CA GLN A 98 20.34 22.52 -4.88
C GLN A 98 20.58 23.57 -5.96
N LYS A 99 20.25 23.25 -7.21
CA LYS A 99 20.42 24.19 -8.35
C LYS A 99 19.49 25.40 -8.27
N SER A 100 18.27 25.21 -7.76
CA SER A 100 17.35 26.32 -7.51
C SER A 100 17.92 27.27 -6.45
N ILE A 101 18.41 26.74 -5.34
CA ILE A 101 19.02 27.54 -4.26
C ILE A 101 20.26 28.28 -4.77
N GLU A 102 21.13 27.61 -5.52
CA GLU A 102 22.32 28.24 -6.14
C GLU A 102 21.93 29.42 -7.03
N TYR A 103 20.93 29.24 -7.90
CA TYR A 103 20.43 30.31 -8.75
C TYR A 103 19.80 31.45 -7.93
N LEU A 104 18.93 31.14 -6.97
CA LEU A 104 18.25 32.13 -6.13
C LEU A 104 19.25 32.98 -5.34
N LYS A 105 20.35 32.38 -4.84
CA LYS A 105 21.41 33.07 -4.10
C LYS A 105 22.46 33.74 -5.00
N CYS A 106 22.40 33.55 -6.31
CA CYS A 106 23.37 34.15 -7.22
C CYS A 106 23.31 35.68 -7.16
N VAL A 107 24.44 36.30 -6.84
CA VAL A 107 24.62 37.75 -6.91
C VAL A 107 25.54 38.16 -8.07
N GLN A 108 26.20 37.21 -8.72
CA GLN A 108 27.21 37.46 -9.75
C GLN A 108 26.59 37.41 -11.16
N PRO A 109 26.51 38.52 -11.91
CA PRO A 109 25.84 38.56 -13.21
C PRO A 109 26.49 37.66 -14.27
N ASP A 110 27.78 37.38 -14.17
CA ASP A 110 28.51 36.45 -15.05
C ASP A 110 28.12 34.99 -14.83
N GLN A 111 27.65 34.62 -13.64
CA GLN A 111 27.20 33.28 -13.32
C GLN A 111 25.68 33.11 -13.46
N ASP A 112 24.92 34.21 -13.45
CA ASP A 112 23.46 34.21 -13.41
C ASP A 112 22.82 33.35 -14.52
N ILE A 113 23.26 33.56 -15.77
CA ILE A 113 22.74 32.84 -16.94
C ILE A 113 23.04 31.33 -16.84
N ILE A 114 24.23 30.98 -16.35
CA ILE A 114 24.66 29.58 -16.22
C ILE A 114 23.84 28.88 -15.14
N LEU A 115 23.72 29.51 -13.96
CA LEU A 115 22.97 28.95 -12.84
C LEU A 115 21.47 28.86 -13.16
N TYR A 116 20.91 29.85 -13.87
CA TYR A 116 19.54 29.78 -14.37
C TYR A 116 19.33 28.55 -15.27
N LYS A 117 20.20 28.36 -16.27
CA LYS A 117 20.12 27.20 -17.17
C LYS A 117 20.23 25.88 -16.40
N ASN A 118 21.13 25.80 -15.43
CA ASN A 118 21.29 24.61 -14.59
C ASN A 118 20.01 24.31 -13.81
N ALA A 119 19.41 25.33 -13.17
CA ALA A 119 18.17 25.18 -12.42
C ALA A 119 17.00 24.72 -13.31
N ILE A 120 16.82 25.34 -14.47
CA ILE A 120 15.76 24.95 -15.41
C ILE A 120 15.98 23.54 -15.96
N ASN A 121 17.20 23.17 -16.35
CA ASN A 121 17.47 21.84 -16.87
C ASN A 121 17.17 20.75 -15.82
N ALA A 122 17.53 20.99 -14.55
CA ALA A 122 17.19 20.07 -13.47
C ALA A 122 15.68 19.98 -13.23
N LEU A 123 14.99 21.12 -13.29
CA LEU A 123 13.54 21.19 -13.14
C LEU A 123 12.81 20.43 -14.26
N ASP A 124 13.26 20.58 -15.51
CA ASP A 124 12.70 19.90 -16.67
C ASP A 124 12.99 18.40 -16.64
N ASP A 125 14.20 17.99 -16.26
CA ASP A 125 14.55 16.58 -16.04
C ASP A 125 13.69 15.97 -14.92
N TYR A 126 13.53 16.67 -13.80
CA TYR A 126 12.64 16.23 -12.72
C TYR A 126 11.21 16.02 -13.21
N ASN A 127 10.62 17.01 -13.89
CA ASN A 127 9.25 16.93 -14.38
C ASN A 127 9.06 15.81 -15.40
N TYR A 128 10.02 15.63 -16.31
CA TYR A 128 10.01 14.52 -17.26
C TYR A 128 9.93 13.17 -16.54
N ASN A 129 10.73 12.99 -15.49
CA ASN A 129 10.74 11.75 -14.71
C ASN A 129 9.49 11.61 -13.84
N LEU A 130 8.96 12.69 -13.26
CA LEU A 130 7.70 12.67 -12.53
C LEU A 130 6.53 12.24 -13.42
N LEU A 131 6.43 12.79 -14.63
CA LEU A 131 5.36 12.46 -15.59
C LEU A 131 5.46 11.02 -16.11
N ARG A 132 6.66 10.59 -16.49
CA ARG A 132 6.92 9.18 -16.87
C ARG A 132 6.58 8.22 -15.72
N ARG A 133 6.73 8.74 -14.50
CA ARG A 133 6.45 8.22 -13.16
C ARG A 133 5.01 7.95 -12.78
N ALA A 134 4.10 8.74 -13.34
CA ALA A 134 2.85 9.07 -12.66
C ALA A 134 1.99 7.85 -12.30
N LEU A 135 1.99 6.82 -13.15
CA LEU A 135 1.19 5.59 -12.93
C LEU A 135 1.65 4.73 -11.75
N PHE A 136 2.86 4.96 -11.24
CA PHE A 136 3.47 4.16 -10.16
C PHE A 136 3.61 4.95 -8.86
N ILE A 137 2.86 6.04 -8.70
CA ILE A 137 2.95 6.93 -7.56
C ILE A 137 1.54 7.15 -7.04
N ASP A 138 1.35 7.06 -5.71
CA ASP A 138 0.09 7.44 -5.06
C ASP A 138 -0.26 8.88 -5.43
N GLU A 139 -1.52 9.11 -5.79
CA GLU A 139 -2.04 10.38 -6.28
C GLU A 139 -1.67 11.55 -5.37
N ARG A 140 -1.75 11.38 -4.04
CA ARG A 140 -1.42 12.44 -3.08
C ARG A 140 0.07 12.77 -3.09
N ILE A 141 0.93 11.75 -3.21
CA ILE A 141 2.37 11.95 -3.31
C ILE A 141 2.73 12.62 -4.63
N TYR A 142 2.08 12.21 -5.72
CA TYR A 142 2.26 12.83 -7.02
C TYR A 142 1.88 14.31 -7.00
N ASP A 143 0.75 14.67 -6.38
CA ASP A 143 0.31 16.06 -6.27
C ASP A 143 1.29 16.91 -5.47
N LEU A 144 1.79 16.42 -4.33
CA LEU A 144 2.83 17.12 -3.55
C LEU A 144 4.10 17.36 -4.36
N LEU A 145 4.56 16.37 -5.11
CA LEU A 145 5.74 16.46 -5.98
C LEU A 145 5.52 17.46 -7.13
N LYS A 146 4.32 17.47 -7.70
CA LYS A 146 3.93 18.40 -8.77
C LYS A 146 3.80 19.84 -8.26
N GLU A 147 3.22 20.06 -7.09
CA GLU A 147 3.15 21.36 -6.44
C GLU A 147 4.54 21.92 -6.18
N TYR A 148 5.47 21.09 -5.70
CA TYR A 148 6.86 21.47 -5.52
C TYR A 148 7.52 21.92 -6.84
N TYR A 149 7.30 21.19 -7.93
CA TYR A 149 7.77 21.60 -9.26
C TYR A 149 7.23 22.98 -9.67
N ILE A 150 5.92 23.20 -9.50
CA ILE A 150 5.27 24.48 -9.84
C ILE A 150 5.91 25.61 -9.03
N LEU A 151 6.04 25.41 -7.71
CA LEU A 151 6.63 26.38 -6.79
C LEU A 151 8.06 26.76 -7.18
N CYS A 152 8.92 25.77 -7.45
CA CYS A 152 10.29 25.99 -7.92
C CYS A 152 10.30 26.82 -9.20
N ARG A 153 9.44 26.47 -10.16
CA ARG A 153 9.37 27.15 -11.46
C ARG A 153 8.96 28.61 -11.33
N GLU A 154 7.96 28.88 -10.50
CA GLU A 154 7.45 30.22 -10.24
C GLU A 154 8.52 31.13 -9.63
N TYR A 155 9.24 30.65 -8.62
CA TYR A 155 10.30 31.43 -7.98
C TYR A 155 11.49 31.68 -8.92
N ILE A 156 11.95 30.65 -9.64
CA ILE A 156 13.03 30.79 -10.62
C ILE A 156 12.66 31.85 -11.67
N ASN A 157 11.44 31.79 -12.22
CA ASN A 157 10.99 32.73 -13.25
C ASN A 157 10.79 34.15 -12.70
N SER A 158 10.32 34.28 -11.46
CA SER A 158 10.13 35.57 -10.80
C SER A 158 11.47 36.28 -10.61
N ILE A 159 12.49 35.55 -10.13
CA ILE A 159 13.84 36.07 -9.96
C ILE A 159 14.48 36.42 -11.31
N LYS A 160 14.33 35.57 -12.32
CA LYS A 160 14.79 35.86 -13.68
C LYS A 160 14.24 37.17 -14.20
N LYS A 161 12.92 37.39 -14.07
CA LYS A 161 12.27 38.61 -14.56
C LYS A 161 12.82 39.87 -13.89
N ILE A 162 13.07 39.81 -12.58
CA ILE A 162 13.69 40.92 -11.83
C ILE A 162 15.10 41.19 -12.36
N ARG A 163 15.93 40.14 -12.48
CA ARG A 163 17.31 40.26 -12.95
C ARG A 163 17.41 40.75 -14.40
N GLU A 164 16.54 40.31 -15.29
CA GLU A 164 16.46 40.80 -16.67
C GLU A 164 16.10 42.30 -16.73
N ASN A 165 15.23 42.78 -15.84
CA ASN A 165 14.91 44.20 -15.77
C ASN A 165 16.10 45.03 -15.28
N ILE A 166 16.86 44.53 -14.30
CA ILE A 166 18.08 45.18 -13.83
C ILE A 166 19.15 45.17 -14.93
N PHE A 167 19.33 44.06 -15.64
CA PHE A 167 20.32 43.96 -16.73
C PHE A 167 20.06 44.96 -17.86
N LYS A 168 18.79 45.21 -18.21
CA LYS A 168 18.39 46.22 -19.21
C LYS A 168 18.79 47.66 -18.83
N MET A 169 19.13 47.92 -17.58
CA MET A 169 19.61 49.24 -17.13
C MET A 169 21.08 49.51 -17.53
N ASN A 170 21.77 48.57 -18.19
CA ASN A 170 23.17 48.70 -18.63
C ASN A 170 24.13 49.12 -17.49
N LEU A 171 23.89 48.61 -16.29
CA LEU A 171 24.75 48.84 -15.13
C LEU A 171 26.08 48.10 -15.30
N ASP A 172 27.17 48.68 -14.81
CA ASP A 172 28.40 47.93 -14.62
C ASP A 172 28.22 46.85 -13.53
N LYS A 173 29.18 45.93 -13.43
CA LYS A 173 29.11 44.76 -12.53
C LYS A 173 28.93 45.16 -11.06
N ASP A 174 29.57 46.23 -10.61
CA ASP A 174 29.51 46.66 -9.21
C ASP A 174 28.17 47.34 -8.91
N MET A 175 27.67 48.18 -9.82
CA MET A 175 26.33 48.74 -9.72
C MET A 175 25.24 47.68 -9.78
N TYR A 176 25.37 46.66 -10.62
CA TYR A 176 24.42 45.53 -10.68
C TYR A 176 24.29 44.85 -9.31
N ASN A 177 25.42 44.54 -8.67
CA ASN A 177 25.45 43.89 -7.37
C ASN A 177 24.81 44.77 -6.29
N ILE A 178 25.13 46.06 -6.29
CA ILE A 178 24.57 47.02 -5.32
C ILE A 178 23.06 47.14 -5.49
N TYR A 179 22.56 47.22 -6.73
CA TYR A 179 21.12 47.28 -7.00
C TYR A 179 20.42 45.99 -6.58
N LEU A 180 20.95 44.83 -6.95
CA LEU A 180 20.38 43.53 -6.60
C LEU A 180 20.29 43.34 -5.08
N LEU A 181 21.34 43.73 -4.35
CA LEU A 181 21.40 43.62 -2.88
C LEU A 181 20.54 44.65 -2.15
N LYS A 182 20.25 45.80 -2.77
CA LYS A 182 19.39 46.84 -2.20
C LYS A 182 17.93 46.73 -2.62
N ASP A 183 17.63 45.91 -3.62
CA ASP A 183 16.26 45.67 -4.06
C ASP A 183 15.53 44.84 -3.00
N GLU A 184 14.73 45.54 -2.17
CA GLU A 184 13.97 44.93 -1.07
C GLU A 184 13.04 43.83 -1.59
N ASN A 185 12.48 44.00 -2.78
CA ASN A 185 11.59 43.04 -3.41
C ASN A 185 12.34 41.76 -3.83
N HIS A 186 13.54 41.88 -4.40
CA HIS A 186 14.42 40.75 -4.73
C HIS A 186 14.77 39.95 -3.48
N ASN A 187 15.25 40.64 -2.43
CA ASN A 187 15.65 40.00 -1.18
C ASN A 187 14.48 39.32 -0.47
N GLU A 188 13.30 39.95 -0.46
CA GLU A 188 12.09 39.37 0.10
C GLU A 188 11.67 38.11 -0.68
N ILE A 189 11.65 38.17 -2.01
CA ILE A 189 11.29 37.02 -2.86
C ILE A 189 12.28 35.88 -2.68
N VAL A 190 13.60 36.16 -2.65
CA VAL A 190 14.62 35.13 -2.42
C VAL A 190 14.46 34.49 -1.05
N LYS A 191 14.30 35.29 0.01
CA LYS A 191 14.10 34.78 1.37
C LYS A 191 12.83 33.93 1.46
N LYS A 192 11.74 34.42 0.88
CA LYS A 192 10.46 33.71 0.80
C LYS A 192 10.63 32.38 0.08
N ALA A 193 11.24 32.39 -1.11
CA ALA A 193 11.51 31.20 -1.91
C ALA A 193 12.33 30.16 -1.12
N LEU A 194 13.43 30.56 -0.49
CA LEU A 194 14.29 29.64 0.28
C LEU A 194 13.56 28.97 1.45
N ASN A 195 12.68 29.70 2.14
CA ASN A 195 11.87 29.16 3.23
C ASN A 195 10.83 28.17 2.68
N TYR A 196 10.02 28.58 1.70
CA TYR A 196 8.98 27.70 1.14
C TYR A 196 9.55 26.46 0.46
N LEU A 197 10.68 26.56 -0.22
CA LEU A 197 11.34 25.39 -0.83
C LEU A 197 11.82 24.39 0.22
N SER A 198 12.33 24.88 1.35
CA SER A 198 12.73 24.03 2.48
C SER A 198 11.52 23.35 3.11
N GLU A 199 10.47 24.13 3.43
CA GLU A 199 9.24 23.62 4.05
C GLU A 199 8.53 22.59 3.14
N ALA A 200 8.38 22.91 1.85
CA ALA A 200 7.74 22.00 0.90
C ALA A 200 8.51 20.68 0.76
N GLN A 201 9.84 20.73 0.78
CA GLN A 201 10.64 19.51 0.74
C GLN A 201 10.46 18.67 2.01
N GLU A 202 10.41 19.29 3.19
CA GLU A 202 10.13 18.58 4.45
C GLU A 202 8.76 17.90 4.43
N VAL A 203 7.74 18.60 3.91
CA VAL A 203 6.39 18.04 3.72
C VAL A 203 6.43 16.82 2.79
N ILE A 204 7.11 16.91 1.65
CA ILE A 204 7.28 15.79 0.71
C ILE A 204 7.98 14.61 1.38
N ILE A 205 9.09 14.85 2.09
CA ILE A 205 9.86 13.79 2.77
C ILE A 205 8.99 13.11 3.83
N LYS A 206 8.26 13.89 4.63
CA LYS A 206 7.38 13.36 5.67
C LYS A 206 6.23 12.56 5.07
N GLY A 207 5.52 13.12 4.08
CA GLY A 207 4.42 12.45 3.39
C GLY A 207 4.86 11.15 2.72
N THR A 208 6.01 11.16 2.04
CA THR A 208 6.58 9.96 1.41
C THR A 208 6.95 8.90 2.44
N ARG A 209 7.52 9.27 3.59
CA ARG A 209 7.84 8.33 4.67
C ARG A 209 6.59 7.73 5.31
N GLU A 210 5.57 8.54 5.56
CA GLU A 210 4.30 8.09 6.13
C GLU A 210 3.58 7.14 5.16
N TYR A 211 3.57 7.48 3.87
CA TYR A 211 3.05 6.62 2.81
C TYR A 211 3.72 5.25 2.81
N VAL A 212 5.05 5.21 2.80
CA VAL A 212 5.84 3.97 2.77
C VAL A 212 5.61 3.12 4.02
N LYS A 213 5.51 3.75 5.20
CA LYS A 213 5.14 3.05 6.44
C LYS A 213 3.75 2.44 6.35
N SER A 214 2.78 3.15 5.77
CA SER A 214 1.41 2.65 5.61
C SER A 214 1.34 1.42 4.72
N MET A 215 2.16 1.38 3.66
CA MET A 215 2.27 0.20 2.80
C MET A 215 2.93 -1.00 3.50
N ALA A 216 3.92 -0.75 4.38
CA ALA A 216 4.58 -1.81 5.13
C ALA A 216 3.70 -2.43 6.23
N SER A 217 2.60 -1.77 6.61
CA SER A 217 1.61 -2.26 7.59
C SER A 217 0.42 -2.99 6.96
N MET A 218 0.33 -3.07 5.63
CA MET A 218 -0.67 -3.84 4.88
C MET A 218 -0.20 -5.27 4.61
#